data_AF-A0A7J3MVM3-F1
#
_entry.id   AF-A0A7J3MVM3-F1
#
_cell.length_a   1.000
_cell.length_b   1.000
_cell.length_c   1.000
_cell.angle_alpha   90.00
_cell.angle_beta   90.00
_cell.angle_gamma   90.00
#
_symmetry.space_group_name_H-M   'P 1'
#
loop_
_entity.id
_entity.type
_entity.pdbx_description
1 polymer ?
#
loop_
_entity_poly.entity_id
_entity_poly.type
_entity_poly.pdbx_seq_one_letter_code
_entity_poly.pdbx_strand_id
1 'polypeptide(L)'
;MEEPRIQSIISRLESIKSEAEELLKQEIRAAIGPFIIQKIHGLVYAYNRVVYDFTGIQDYYLQSSLSLPLIGDKEVNEGPLAVLTLIHKECIGGIAFLKQYLYKLSSETLDKLQSLRVRIKEDIEPFDLNLSRHLNEAIDEYEKGFYLGSSLISAKVIDYVIDLFPGKEIEDKIDALVRERIIPANKKLVTSLVNTAKYARNYFSHDIRLIADAANSLALLNHAVEFADYLTKLSQKPKAS
;
A
#
# COMPACT_ATOMS: atom_id res chain seq x y z
N MET A 1 9.53 13.79 -19.89
CA MET A 1 9.66 14.93 -18.93
C MET A 1 8.39 15.14 -18.10
N GLU A 2 7.29 14.41 -18.35
CA GLU A 2 6.03 14.56 -17.60
C GLU A 2 5.97 13.76 -16.28
N GLU A 3 6.89 12.82 -16.06
CA GLU A 3 6.92 11.94 -14.87
C GLU A 3 6.92 12.71 -13.53
N PRO A 4 7.76 13.72 -13.29
CA PRO A 4 7.70 14.50 -12.04
C PRO A 4 6.38 15.26 -11.86
N ARG A 5 5.75 15.69 -12.95
CA ARG A 5 4.44 16.37 -12.91
C ARG A 5 3.33 15.37 -12.55
N ILE A 6 3.35 14.18 -13.13
CA ILE A 6 2.41 13.10 -12.81
C ILE A 6 2.58 12.66 -11.36
N GLN A 7 3.81 12.49 -10.86
CA GLN A 7 4.08 12.18 -9.45
C GLN A 7 3.53 13.27 -8.52
N SER A 8 3.75 14.55 -8.85
CA SER A 8 3.20 15.66 -8.07
C SER A 8 1.66 15.66 -8.03
N ILE A 9 1.01 15.34 -9.15
CA ILE A 9 -0.44 15.18 -9.22
C ILE A 9 -0.91 14.02 -8.34
N ILE A 10 -0.27 12.86 -8.43
CA ILE A 10 -0.60 11.68 -7.62
C ILE A 10 -0.54 12.02 -6.12
N SER A 11 0.57 12.61 -5.65
CA SER A 11 0.72 12.95 -4.22
C SER A 11 -0.35 13.95 -3.74
N ARG A 12 -0.75 14.90 -4.58
CA ARG A 12 -1.82 15.86 -4.25
C ARG A 12 -3.19 15.19 -4.20
N LEU A 13 -3.48 14.28 -5.15
CA LEU A 13 -4.70 13.48 -5.11
C LEU A 13 -4.75 12.58 -3.87
N GLU A 14 -3.61 12.00 -3.45
CA GLU A 14 -3.53 11.19 -2.23
C GLU A 14 -3.86 12.02 -0.98
N SER A 15 -3.29 13.23 -0.87
CA SER A 15 -3.61 14.17 0.22
C SER A 15 -5.09 14.55 0.23
N ILE A 16 -5.66 14.90 -0.93
CA ILE A 16 -7.07 15.28 -1.07
C ILE A 16 -7.99 14.10 -0.73
N LYS A 17 -7.64 12.88 -1.19
CA LYS A 17 -8.38 11.66 -0.88
C LYS A 17 -8.46 11.43 0.63
N SER A 18 -7.33 11.51 1.33
CA SER A 18 -7.28 11.31 2.78
C SER A 18 -8.11 12.35 3.53
N GLU A 19 -8.01 13.63 3.15
CA GLU A 19 -8.81 14.70 3.76
C GLU A 19 -10.32 14.52 3.47
N ALA A 20 -10.69 14.11 2.26
CA ALA A 20 -12.06 13.77 1.90
C ALA A 20 -12.61 12.62 2.76
N GLU A 21 -11.82 11.56 2.95
CA GLU A 21 -12.19 10.39 3.76
C GLU A 21 -12.39 10.77 5.24
N GLU A 22 -11.53 11.64 5.78
CA GLU A 22 -11.66 12.15 7.14
C GLU A 22 -12.93 13.00 7.32
N LEU A 23 -13.22 13.90 6.37
CA LEU A 23 -14.44 14.70 6.39
C LEU A 23 -15.69 13.83 6.29
N LEU A 24 -15.72 12.85 5.38
CA LEU A 24 -16.83 11.90 5.28
C LEU A 24 -17.09 11.16 6.61
N LYS A 25 -16.04 10.76 7.33
CA LYS A 25 -16.16 10.13 8.66
C LYS A 25 -16.67 11.09 9.73
N GLN A 26 -16.27 12.37 9.70
CA GLN A 26 -16.73 13.39 10.63
C GLN A 26 -18.22 13.71 10.40
N GLU A 27 -18.65 13.80 9.14
CA GLU A 27 -20.03 14.10 8.77
C GLU A 27 -21.01 12.97 9.12
N ILE A 28 -20.60 11.71 9.02
CA ILE A 28 -21.43 10.58 9.50
C ILE A 28 -21.72 10.71 11.01
N ARG A 29 -20.88 11.44 11.75
CA ARG A 29 -20.95 11.56 13.21
C ARG A 29 -21.56 12.89 13.69
N ALA A 30 -21.71 13.90 12.84
CA ALA A 30 -22.10 15.27 13.23
C ALA A 30 -23.08 15.92 12.24
N ALA A 31 -23.76 16.99 12.66
CA ALA A 31 -24.59 17.80 11.75
C ALA A 31 -23.71 18.75 10.93
N ILE A 32 -23.98 18.87 9.61
CA ILE A 32 -23.21 19.70 8.68
C ILE A 32 -23.26 21.17 9.11
N GLY A 33 -22.17 21.66 9.68
CA GLY A 33 -22.03 23.04 10.13
C GLY A 33 -21.31 23.93 9.12
N PRO A 34 -21.40 25.28 9.26
CA PRO A 34 -20.71 26.23 8.38
C PRO A 34 -19.20 26.00 8.27
N PHE A 35 -18.57 25.53 9.35
CA PHE A 35 -17.14 25.21 9.39
C PHE A 35 -16.77 24.04 8.47
N ILE A 36 -17.61 23.01 8.41
CA ILE A 36 -17.39 21.87 7.52
C ILE A 36 -17.57 22.30 6.07
N ILE A 37 -18.64 23.05 5.77
CA ILE A 37 -18.87 23.57 4.42
C ILE A 37 -17.65 24.36 3.93
N GLN A 38 -17.05 25.19 4.79
CA GLN A 38 -15.83 25.93 4.47
C GLN A 38 -14.64 24.99 4.16
N LYS A 39 -14.46 23.90 4.91
CA LYS A 39 -13.44 22.88 4.60
C LYS A 39 -13.69 22.21 3.26
N ILE A 40 -14.95 21.90 2.93
CA ILE A 40 -15.32 21.30 1.64
C ILE A 40 -14.99 22.26 0.49
N HIS A 41 -15.25 23.56 0.62
CA HIS A 41 -14.82 24.55 -0.37
C HIS A 41 -13.30 24.57 -0.54
N GLY A 42 -12.54 24.50 0.56
CA GLY A 42 -11.08 24.40 0.50
C GLY A 42 -10.61 23.16 -0.26
N LEU A 43 -11.27 22.02 -0.02
CA LEU A 43 -10.97 20.76 -0.70
C LEU A 43 -11.31 20.80 -2.19
N VAL A 44 -12.46 21.38 -2.57
CA VAL A 44 -12.86 21.61 -3.96
C VAL A 44 -11.85 22.49 -4.69
N TYR A 45 -11.39 23.57 -4.04
CA TYR A 45 -10.36 24.42 -4.61
C TYR A 45 -9.06 23.66 -4.86
N ALA A 46 -8.59 22.88 -3.87
CA ALA A 46 -7.38 22.07 -4.00
C ALA A 46 -7.51 21.03 -5.13
N TYR A 47 -8.67 20.38 -5.23
CA TYR A 47 -9.01 19.41 -6.27
C TYR A 47 -9.04 20.05 -7.67
N ASN A 48 -9.78 21.14 -7.86
CA ASN A 48 -9.83 21.84 -9.15
C ASN A 48 -8.46 22.31 -9.61
N ARG A 49 -7.59 22.74 -8.67
CA ARG A 49 -6.19 23.06 -9.00
C ARG A 49 -5.45 21.85 -9.55
N VAL A 50 -5.67 20.65 -9.01
CA VAL A 50 -5.09 19.42 -9.58
C VAL A 50 -5.65 19.14 -10.97
N VAL A 51 -6.96 19.31 -11.18
CA VAL A 51 -7.60 19.15 -12.51
C VAL A 51 -6.93 20.07 -13.54
N TYR A 52 -6.73 21.35 -13.21
CA TYR A 52 -6.04 22.28 -14.10
C TYR A 52 -4.61 21.84 -14.42
N ASP A 53 -3.85 21.43 -13.41
CA ASP A 53 -2.47 20.97 -13.62
C ASP A 53 -2.41 19.69 -14.46
N PHE A 54 -3.39 18.79 -14.30
CA PHE A 54 -3.56 17.60 -15.12
C PHE A 54 -3.89 17.94 -16.57
N THR A 55 -4.82 18.87 -16.83
CA THR A 55 -5.12 19.31 -18.21
C THR A 55 -3.94 19.97 -18.92
N GLY A 56 -2.96 20.47 -18.15
CA GLY A 56 -1.71 21.02 -18.66
C GLY A 56 -0.66 19.99 -19.05
N ILE A 57 -0.92 18.68 -18.92
CA ILE A 57 0.00 17.62 -19.37
C ILE A 57 -0.16 17.42 -20.87
N GLN A 58 0.95 17.54 -21.61
CA GLN A 58 0.96 17.37 -23.07
C GLN A 58 1.10 15.88 -23.46
N ASP A 59 0.17 15.05 -22.99
CA ASP A 59 0.08 13.64 -23.37
C ASP A 59 -1.36 13.31 -23.77
N TYR A 60 -1.54 13.04 -25.06
CA TYR A 60 -2.86 12.78 -25.65
C TYR A 60 -3.53 11.52 -25.08
N TYR A 61 -2.76 10.47 -24.82
CA TYR A 61 -3.31 9.22 -24.28
C TYR A 61 -3.87 9.45 -22.88
N LEU A 62 -3.11 10.13 -22.01
CA LEU A 62 -3.55 10.52 -20.67
C LEU A 62 -4.83 11.37 -20.72
N GLN A 63 -4.86 12.42 -21.53
CA GLN A 63 -6.01 13.32 -21.63
C GLN A 63 -7.27 12.63 -22.19
N SER A 64 -7.09 11.65 -23.08
CA SER A 64 -8.22 10.90 -23.66
C SER A 64 -8.76 9.80 -22.75
N SER A 65 -7.96 9.31 -21.81
CA SER A 65 -8.27 8.10 -21.02
C SER A 65 -8.65 8.39 -19.57
N LEU A 66 -8.24 9.53 -19.01
CA LEU A 66 -8.64 9.98 -17.69
C LEU A 66 -9.30 11.35 -17.78
N SER A 67 -10.54 11.45 -17.28
CA SER A 67 -11.26 12.70 -17.15
C SER A 67 -11.50 12.97 -15.67
N LEU A 68 -10.95 14.08 -15.17
CA LEU A 68 -11.24 14.58 -13.83
C LEU A 68 -12.19 15.78 -13.97
N PRO A 69 -13.43 15.71 -13.47
CA PRO A 69 -14.39 16.80 -13.63
C PRO A 69 -14.01 18.03 -12.79
N LEU A 70 -14.28 19.24 -13.28
CA LEU A 70 -14.26 20.43 -12.42
C LEU A 70 -15.53 20.47 -11.56
N ILE A 71 -15.39 20.91 -10.30
CA ILE A 71 -16.50 21.04 -9.35
C ILE A 71 -16.74 22.53 -9.05
N GLY A 72 -17.96 23.00 -9.23
CA GLY A 72 -18.37 24.38 -8.97
C GLY A 72 -18.76 24.62 -7.50
N ASP A 73 -18.54 25.85 -7.03
CA ASP A 73 -18.89 26.26 -5.65
C ASP A 73 -20.40 26.13 -5.34
N LYS A 74 -21.26 26.19 -6.35
CA LYS A 74 -22.70 26.01 -6.19
C LYS A 74 -23.05 24.58 -5.73
N GLU A 75 -22.33 23.59 -6.26
CA GLU A 75 -22.58 22.17 -5.97
C GLU A 75 -22.25 21.82 -4.50
N VAL A 76 -21.27 22.52 -3.92
CA VAL A 76 -20.90 22.39 -2.50
C VAL A 76 -22.04 22.77 -1.58
N ASN A 77 -22.77 23.83 -1.91
CA ASN A 77 -23.86 24.34 -1.08
C ASN A 77 -25.15 23.51 -1.23
N GLU A 78 -25.37 22.93 -2.41
CA GLU A 78 -26.56 22.13 -2.71
C GLU A 78 -26.43 20.67 -2.23
N GLY A 79 -25.22 20.12 -2.22
CA GLY A 79 -24.97 18.72 -1.88
C GLY A 79 -23.55 18.45 -1.39
N PRO A 80 -23.15 18.99 -0.21
CA PRO A 80 -21.76 18.90 0.28
C PRO A 80 -21.26 17.45 0.41
N LEU A 81 -22.13 16.54 0.85
CA LEU A 81 -21.78 15.12 0.99
C LEU A 81 -21.60 14.42 -0.36
N ALA A 82 -22.44 14.78 -1.36
CA ALA A 82 -22.32 14.25 -2.71
C ALA A 82 -21.01 14.73 -3.36
N VAL A 83 -20.65 16.00 -3.16
CA VAL A 83 -19.37 16.56 -3.62
C VAL A 83 -18.19 15.86 -2.95
N LEU A 84 -18.19 15.69 -1.63
CA LEU A 84 -17.12 14.96 -0.93
C LEU A 84 -16.96 13.53 -1.44
N THR A 85 -18.09 12.83 -1.64
CA THR A 85 -18.10 11.46 -2.16
C THR A 85 -17.55 11.39 -3.58
N LEU A 86 -17.92 12.36 -4.43
CA LEU A 86 -17.41 12.49 -5.78
C LEU A 86 -15.90 12.72 -5.77
N ILE A 87 -15.39 13.72 -5.02
CA ILE A 87 -13.96 14.00 -4.90
C ILE A 87 -13.20 12.74 -4.46
N HIS A 88 -13.67 12.07 -3.42
CA HIS A 88 -13.04 10.87 -2.90
C HIS A 88 -12.95 9.78 -3.99
N LYS A 89 -14.05 9.53 -4.71
CA LYS A 89 -14.11 8.55 -5.81
C LYS A 89 -13.17 8.93 -6.96
N GLU A 90 -13.21 10.18 -7.42
CA GLU A 90 -12.39 10.66 -8.53
C GLU A 90 -10.89 10.64 -8.17
N CYS A 91 -10.53 10.95 -6.93
CA CYS A 91 -9.16 10.81 -6.46
C CYS A 91 -8.70 9.35 -6.49
N ILE A 92 -9.53 8.39 -6.03
CA ILE A 92 -9.18 6.96 -6.10
C ILE A 92 -8.94 6.54 -7.55
N GLY A 93 -9.88 6.86 -8.46
CA GLY A 93 -9.77 6.49 -9.87
C GLY A 93 -8.56 7.14 -10.55
N GLY A 94 -8.37 8.44 -10.33
CA GLY A 94 -7.24 9.21 -10.87
C GLY A 94 -5.89 8.70 -10.39
N ILE A 95 -5.73 8.43 -9.09
CA ILE A 95 -4.51 7.84 -8.54
C ILE A 95 -4.22 6.49 -9.18
N ALA A 96 -5.21 5.60 -9.26
CA ALA A 96 -5.04 4.26 -9.82
C ALA A 96 -4.59 4.33 -11.29
N PHE A 97 -5.27 5.14 -12.10
CA PHE A 97 -4.94 5.31 -13.51
C PHE A 97 -3.55 5.94 -13.70
N LEU A 98 -3.23 7.00 -12.97
CA LEU A 98 -1.95 7.68 -13.10
C LEU A 98 -0.77 6.81 -12.63
N LYS A 99 -0.95 6.02 -11.56
CA LYS A 99 0.05 5.03 -11.14
C LYS A 99 0.23 3.93 -12.20
N GLN A 100 -0.87 3.42 -12.78
CA GLN A 100 -0.79 2.46 -13.88
C GLN A 100 -0.07 3.04 -15.09
N TYR A 101 -0.39 4.27 -15.48
CA TYR A 101 0.27 4.93 -16.61
C TYR A 101 1.76 5.16 -16.34
N LEU A 102 2.10 5.68 -15.16
CA LEU A 102 3.47 6.06 -14.82
C LEU A 102 4.36 4.83 -14.64
N TYR A 103 3.84 3.81 -13.97
CA TYR A 103 4.62 2.65 -13.53
C TYR A 103 4.34 1.39 -14.34
N LYS A 104 3.45 1.48 -15.34
CA LYS A 104 3.06 0.37 -16.24
C LYS A 104 2.55 -0.87 -15.48
N LEU A 105 1.90 -0.66 -14.35
CA LEU A 105 1.35 -1.74 -13.53
C LEU A 105 0.03 -2.25 -14.11
N SER A 106 -0.21 -3.56 -14.03
CA SER A 106 -1.53 -4.11 -14.33
C SER A 106 -2.52 -3.79 -13.20
N SER A 107 -3.83 -3.75 -13.52
CA SER A 107 -4.89 -3.61 -12.52
C SER A 107 -4.83 -4.72 -11.46
N GLU A 108 -4.57 -5.96 -11.88
CA GLU A 108 -4.39 -7.11 -10.97
C GLU A 108 -3.25 -6.87 -9.97
N THR A 109 -2.15 -6.26 -10.42
CA THR A 109 -1.02 -5.94 -9.54
C THR A 109 -1.42 -4.87 -8.53
N LEU A 110 -2.12 -3.81 -8.96
CA LEU A 110 -2.60 -2.76 -8.07
C LEU A 110 -3.58 -3.29 -7.03
N ASP A 111 -4.54 -4.12 -7.44
CA ASP A 111 -5.50 -4.75 -6.53
C ASP A 111 -4.78 -5.60 -5.47
N LYS A 112 -3.76 -6.35 -5.89
CA LYS A 112 -2.93 -7.14 -4.98
C LYS A 112 -2.17 -6.26 -3.99
N LEU A 113 -1.51 -5.20 -4.44
CA LEU A 113 -0.81 -4.27 -3.54
C LEU A 113 -1.77 -3.60 -2.56
N GLN A 114 -2.95 -3.19 -3.03
CA GLN A 114 -3.98 -2.63 -2.17
C GLN A 114 -4.48 -3.63 -1.12
N SER A 115 -4.65 -4.91 -1.49
CA SER A 115 -5.01 -5.97 -0.55
C SER A 115 -3.93 -6.18 0.52
N LEU A 116 -2.65 -6.02 0.17
CA LEU A 116 -1.55 -6.08 1.13
C LEU A 116 -1.59 -4.89 2.09
N ARG A 117 -1.86 -3.65 1.61
CA ARG A 117 -2.00 -2.48 2.49
C ARG A 117 -3.11 -2.67 3.52
N VAL A 118 -4.26 -3.22 3.10
CA VAL A 118 -5.37 -3.51 4.01
C VAL A 118 -4.93 -4.49 5.10
N ARG A 119 -4.31 -5.62 4.72
CA ARG A 119 -3.77 -6.61 5.67
C ARG A 119 -2.73 -6.00 6.61
N ILE A 120 -1.82 -5.17 6.10
CA ILE A 120 -0.81 -4.50 6.93
C ILE A 120 -1.48 -3.60 7.97
N LYS A 121 -2.45 -2.80 7.54
CA LYS A 121 -3.17 -1.86 8.41
C LYS A 121 -4.00 -2.58 9.49
N GLU A 122 -4.65 -3.67 9.12
CA GLU A 122 -5.57 -4.39 10.01
C GLU A 122 -4.85 -5.34 10.96
N ASP A 123 -3.86 -6.11 10.47
CA ASP A 123 -3.25 -7.21 11.21
C ASP A 123 -1.87 -6.87 11.79
N ILE A 124 -1.10 -6.02 11.13
CA ILE A 124 0.34 -5.80 11.44
C ILE A 124 0.55 -4.49 12.20
N GLU A 125 -0.06 -3.40 11.76
CA GLU A 125 0.09 -2.07 12.36
C GLU A 125 -0.29 -2.01 13.85
N PRO A 126 -1.38 -2.67 14.32
CA PRO A 126 -1.70 -2.70 15.75
C PRO A 126 -0.66 -3.45 16.60
N PHE A 127 0.13 -4.34 15.98
CA PHE A 127 1.16 -5.13 16.64
C PHE A 127 2.54 -4.43 16.63
N ASP A 128 2.99 -3.97 15.46
CA ASP A 128 4.27 -3.29 15.28
C ASP A 128 4.20 -2.22 14.18
N LEU A 129 4.18 -0.95 14.61
CA LEU A 129 4.15 0.22 13.73
C LEU A 129 5.39 0.31 12.82
N ASN A 130 6.57 -0.11 13.29
CA ASN A 130 7.79 -0.05 12.47
C ASN A 130 7.77 -1.12 11.38
N LEU A 131 7.26 -2.31 11.70
CA LEU A 131 7.05 -3.39 10.74
C LEU A 131 6.07 -2.96 9.64
N SER A 132 4.92 -2.38 10.04
CA SER A 132 3.94 -1.80 9.10
C SER A 132 4.56 -0.72 8.21
N ARG A 133 5.37 0.19 8.77
CA ARG A 133 6.04 1.25 8.00
C ARG A 133 6.99 0.67 6.94
N HIS A 134 7.80 -0.34 7.29
CA HIS A 134 8.69 -0.99 6.33
C HIS A 134 7.94 -1.71 5.21
N LEU A 135 6.84 -2.40 5.53
CA LEU A 135 6.03 -3.08 4.52
C LEU A 135 5.32 -2.10 3.59
N ASN A 136 4.82 -0.97 4.10
CA ASN A 136 4.24 0.08 3.27
C ASN A 136 5.29 0.73 2.35
N GLU A 137 6.50 1.00 2.85
CA GLU A 137 7.59 1.50 2.02
C GLU A 137 7.95 0.51 0.91
N ALA A 138 7.97 -0.80 1.19
CA ALA A 138 8.21 -1.82 0.17
C ALA A 138 7.12 -1.83 -0.91
N ILE A 139 5.85 -1.59 -0.54
CA ILE A 139 4.76 -1.42 -1.50
C ILE A 139 4.98 -0.16 -2.34
N ASP A 140 5.32 0.97 -1.71
CA ASP A 140 5.55 2.24 -2.41
C ASP A 140 6.69 2.14 -3.42
N GLU A 141 7.80 1.48 -3.07
CA GLU A 141 8.91 1.22 -3.98
C GLU A 141 8.51 0.30 -5.14
N TYR A 142 7.70 -0.72 -4.86
CA TYR A 142 7.18 -1.60 -5.91
C TYR A 142 6.29 -0.80 -6.88
N GLU A 143 5.37 0.00 -6.32
CA GLU A 143 4.48 0.85 -7.11
C GLU A 143 5.30 1.76 -8.02
N LYS A 144 6.40 2.33 -7.54
CA LYS A 144 7.30 3.19 -8.34
C LYS A 144 8.10 2.47 -9.43
N GLY A 145 8.02 1.13 -9.50
CA GLY A 145 8.87 0.32 -10.38
C GLY A 145 10.27 0.06 -9.84
N PHE A 146 10.56 0.44 -8.60
CA PHE A 146 11.83 0.18 -7.91
C PHE A 146 11.81 -1.22 -7.27
N TYR A 147 11.72 -2.24 -8.11
CA TYR A 147 11.60 -3.65 -7.69
C TYR A 147 12.75 -4.12 -6.80
N LEU A 148 13.98 -3.66 -7.08
CA LEU A 148 15.13 -3.95 -6.22
C LEU A 148 14.97 -3.34 -4.83
N GLY A 149 14.51 -2.08 -4.75
CA GLY A 149 14.25 -1.39 -3.48
C GLY A 149 13.17 -2.11 -2.66
N SER A 150 12.06 -2.45 -3.30
CA SER A 150 10.98 -3.24 -2.69
C SER A 150 11.48 -4.60 -2.21
N SER A 151 12.27 -5.33 -3.02
CA SER A 151 12.82 -6.63 -2.67
C SER A 151 13.78 -6.56 -1.49
N LEU A 152 14.66 -5.56 -1.45
CA LEU A 152 15.54 -5.33 -0.31
C LEU A 152 14.71 -5.06 0.95
N ILE A 153 13.78 -4.11 0.93
CA ILE A 153 12.98 -3.83 2.13
C ILE A 153 12.20 -5.08 2.58
N SER A 154 11.61 -5.83 1.64
CA SER A 154 10.88 -7.07 1.92
C SER A 154 11.76 -8.15 2.54
N ALA A 155 12.96 -8.38 1.99
CA ALA A 155 13.88 -9.37 2.55
C ALA A 155 14.41 -8.96 3.93
N LYS A 156 14.55 -7.66 4.23
CA LYS A 156 14.94 -7.17 5.56
C LYS A 156 13.87 -7.51 6.58
N VAL A 157 12.61 -7.31 6.20
CA VAL A 157 11.45 -7.67 7.03
C VAL A 157 11.44 -9.17 7.29
N ILE A 158 11.63 -10.01 6.26
CA ILE A 158 11.67 -11.47 6.42
C ILE A 158 12.79 -11.89 7.36
N ASP A 159 14.01 -11.41 7.16
CA ASP A 159 15.19 -11.77 7.98
C ASP A 159 14.96 -11.37 9.45
N TYR A 160 14.49 -10.14 9.68
CA TYR A 160 14.12 -9.66 11.02
C TYR A 160 13.05 -10.53 11.69
N VAL A 161 11.95 -10.83 10.98
CA VAL A 161 10.84 -11.61 11.54
C VAL A 161 11.27 -13.04 11.87
N ILE A 162 12.06 -13.67 11.00
CA ILE A 162 12.60 -15.01 11.24
C ILE A 162 13.49 -15.03 12.47
N ASP A 163 14.25 -13.98 12.73
CA ASP A 163 15.08 -13.86 13.93
C ASP A 163 14.29 -13.83 15.24
N LEU A 164 13.00 -13.52 15.17
CA LEU A 164 12.09 -13.54 16.32
C LEU A 164 11.37 -14.89 16.51
N PHE A 165 11.45 -15.81 15.55
CA PHE A 165 10.87 -17.13 15.69
C PHE A 165 11.70 -18.04 16.61
N PRO A 166 11.07 -18.90 17.42
CA PRO A 166 11.78 -19.82 18.30
C PRO A 166 12.46 -20.93 17.50
N GLY A 167 13.78 -21.05 17.65
CA GLY A 167 14.61 -22.03 16.96
C GLY A 167 16.01 -21.47 16.70
N LYS A 168 16.97 -22.34 16.36
CA LYS A 168 18.33 -21.91 16.01
C LYS A 168 18.45 -21.71 14.51
N GLU A 169 18.20 -22.78 13.77
CA GLU A 169 18.26 -22.76 12.30
C GLU A 169 16.91 -22.34 11.70
N ILE A 170 16.91 -21.91 10.43
CA ILE A 170 15.70 -21.47 9.72
C ILE A 170 14.65 -22.59 9.72
N GLU A 171 15.07 -23.84 9.49
CA GLU A 171 14.22 -25.02 9.52
C GLU A 171 13.54 -25.21 10.88
N ASP A 172 14.30 -25.12 11.98
CA ASP A 172 13.76 -25.24 13.34
C ASP A 172 12.70 -24.18 13.63
N LYS A 173 12.96 -22.96 13.15
CA LYS A 173 12.08 -21.79 13.33
C LYS A 173 10.75 -21.98 12.60
N ILE A 174 10.79 -22.47 11.35
CA ILE A 174 9.56 -22.77 10.59
C ILE A 174 8.82 -23.97 11.20
N ASP A 175 9.54 -25.00 11.63
CA ASP A 175 8.94 -26.17 12.31
C ASP A 175 8.27 -25.76 13.63
N ALA A 176 8.80 -24.76 14.33
CA ALA A 176 8.14 -24.21 15.51
C ALA A 176 6.78 -23.59 15.18
N LEU A 177 6.63 -22.88 14.06
CA LEU A 177 5.32 -22.36 13.62
C LEU A 177 4.31 -23.47 13.35
N VAL A 178 4.75 -24.61 12.82
CA VAL A 178 3.90 -25.81 12.61
C VAL A 178 3.47 -26.40 13.95
N ARG A 179 4.41 -26.58 14.89
CA ARG A 179 4.11 -27.09 16.25
C ARG A 179 3.12 -26.18 16.98
N GLU A 180 3.30 -24.88 16.82
CA GLU A 180 2.42 -23.86 17.35
C GLU A 180 1.12 -23.70 16.54
N ARG A 181 0.87 -24.51 15.51
CA ARG A 181 -0.35 -24.45 14.69
C ARG A 181 -0.62 -23.05 14.09
N ILE A 182 0.43 -22.24 13.93
CA ILE A 182 0.35 -20.94 13.24
C ILE A 182 0.21 -21.17 11.74
N ILE A 183 0.90 -22.20 11.22
CA ILE A 183 0.79 -22.66 9.84
C ILE A 183 0.43 -24.16 9.82
N PRO A 184 -0.25 -24.65 8.77
CA PRO A 184 -0.56 -26.07 8.64
C PRO A 184 0.71 -26.91 8.44
N ALA A 185 0.67 -28.16 8.91
CA ALA A 185 1.72 -29.16 8.70
C ALA A 185 1.75 -29.66 7.24
N ASN A 186 1.99 -28.74 6.31
CA ASN A 186 2.04 -28.99 4.88
C ASN A 186 3.50 -28.90 4.41
N LYS A 187 4.05 -30.03 3.97
CA LYS A 187 5.45 -30.13 3.52
C LYS A 187 5.81 -29.13 2.42
N LYS A 188 4.90 -28.91 1.45
CA LYS A 188 5.14 -27.95 0.35
C LYS A 188 5.24 -26.51 0.87
N LEU A 189 4.33 -26.12 1.77
CA LEU A 189 4.35 -24.80 2.39
C LEU A 189 5.62 -24.60 3.23
N VAL A 190 5.95 -25.55 4.11
CA VAL A 190 7.15 -25.49 4.95
C VAL A 190 8.41 -25.34 4.10
N THR A 191 8.53 -26.15 3.04
CA THR A 191 9.67 -26.07 2.11
C THR A 191 9.73 -24.72 1.42
N SER A 192 8.58 -24.18 1.00
CA SER A 192 8.50 -22.86 0.39
C SER A 192 8.95 -21.76 1.34
N LEU A 193 8.51 -21.77 2.60
CA LEU A 193 8.88 -20.76 3.59
C LEU A 193 10.37 -20.82 3.93
N VAL A 194 10.94 -22.01 4.10
CA VAL A 194 12.39 -22.19 4.30
C VAL A 194 13.18 -21.66 3.11
N ASN A 195 12.74 -21.94 1.89
CA ASN A 195 13.41 -21.45 0.69
C ASN A 195 13.31 -19.92 0.57
N THR A 196 12.15 -19.34 0.86
CA THR A 196 11.95 -17.88 0.88
C THR A 196 12.83 -17.21 1.92
N ALA A 197 12.93 -17.77 3.12
CA ALA A 197 13.82 -17.30 4.19
C ALA A 197 15.28 -17.27 3.76
N LYS A 198 15.77 -18.39 3.20
CA LYS A 198 17.13 -18.49 2.65
C LYS A 198 17.35 -17.51 1.50
N TYR A 199 16.36 -17.38 0.62
CA TYR A 199 16.40 -16.46 -0.51
C TYR A 199 16.50 -15.00 -0.05
N ALA A 200 15.68 -14.58 0.92
CA ALA A 200 15.72 -13.24 1.50
C ALA A 200 17.10 -12.92 2.07
N ARG A 201 17.71 -13.84 2.82
CA ARG A 201 19.06 -13.68 3.37
C ARG A 201 20.12 -13.54 2.27
N ASN A 202 20.03 -14.37 1.22
CA ASN A 202 20.94 -14.29 0.07
C ASN A 202 20.85 -12.94 -0.65
N TYR A 203 19.63 -12.41 -0.76
CA TYR A 203 19.33 -11.11 -1.37
C TYR A 203 20.06 -9.96 -0.65
N PHE A 204 20.27 -10.09 0.67
CA PHE A 204 20.97 -9.08 1.47
C PHE A 204 22.49 -9.19 1.49
N SER A 205 23.03 -10.40 1.36
CA SER A 205 24.39 -10.63 1.88
C SER A 205 25.29 -11.50 1.01
N HIS A 206 24.79 -12.18 -0.02
CA HIS A 206 25.59 -13.23 -0.68
C HIS A 206 25.67 -13.15 -2.21
N ASP A 207 24.69 -12.58 -2.93
CA ASP A 207 24.75 -12.54 -4.40
C ASP A 207 24.32 -11.18 -4.99
N ILE A 208 25.32 -10.35 -5.33
CA ILE A 208 25.13 -9.04 -5.97
C ILE A 208 24.49 -9.10 -7.36
N ARG A 209 24.43 -10.30 -7.97
CA ARG A 209 23.82 -10.50 -9.29
C ARG A 209 22.32 -10.71 -9.21
N LEU A 210 21.76 -10.92 -8.02
CA LEU A 210 20.33 -11.02 -7.82
C LEU A 210 19.68 -9.64 -7.98
N ILE A 211 19.09 -9.42 -9.15
CA ILE A 211 18.24 -8.26 -9.44
C ILE A 211 16.82 -8.77 -9.59
N ALA A 212 15.89 -8.30 -8.76
CA ALA A 212 14.50 -8.73 -8.83
C ALA A 212 13.82 -8.03 -9.98
N ASP A 213 13.13 -8.82 -10.79
CA ASP A 213 12.07 -8.33 -11.65
C ASP A 213 10.78 -8.09 -10.84
N ALA A 214 9.76 -7.56 -11.50
CA ALA A 214 8.46 -7.29 -10.91
C ALA A 214 7.84 -8.56 -10.26
N ALA A 215 7.91 -9.71 -10.93
CA ALA A 215 7.28 -10.94 -10.43
C ALA A 215 7.94 -11.44 -9.13
N ASN A 216 9.28 -11.49 -9.11
CA ASN A 216 10.04 -11.91 -7.94
C ASN A 216 9.90 -10.91 -6.78
N SER A 217 9.89 -9.61 -7.09
CA SER A 217 9.71 -8.56 -6.09
C SER A 217 8.34 -8.64 -5.41
N LEU A 218 7.27 -8.83 -6.19
CA LEU A 218 5.91 -8.97 -5.66
C LEU A 218 5.74 -10.25 -4.84
N ALA A 219 6.36 -11.35 -5.27
CA ALA A 219 6.34 -12.61 -4.52
C ALA A 219 7.03 -12.46 -3.15
N LEU A 220 8.20 -11.81 -3.13
CA LEU A 220 8.97 -11.58 -1.91
C LEU A 220 8.24 -10.62 -0.95
N LEU A 221 7.63 -9.57 -1.48
CA LEU A 221 6.78 -8.64 -0.73
C LEU A 221 5.57 -9.34 -0.11
N ASN A 222 4.87 -10.17 -0.88
CA ASN A 222 3.75 -10.96 -0.35
C ASN A 222 4.21 -11.88 0.80
N HIS A 223 5.36 -12.54 0.66
CA HIS A 223 5.91 -13.34 1.73
C HIS A 223 6.31 -12.51 2.95
N ALA A 224 6.89 -11.32 2.78
CA ALA A 224 7.22 -10.44 3.91
C ALA A 224 5.98 -10.13 4.76
N VAL A 225 4.84 -9.87 4.13
CA VAL A 225 3.54 -9.68 4.82
C VAL A 225 3.07 -10.97 5.50
N GLU A 226 3.21 -12.14 4.85
CA GLU A 226 2.87 -13.44 5.46
C GLU A 226 3.71 -13.76 6.70
N PHE A 227 5.03 -13.53 6.64
CA PHE A 227 5.92 -13.74 7.78
C PHE A 227 5.55 -12.81 8.94
N ALA A 228 5.30 -11.53 8.66
CA ALA A 228 4.84 -10.58 9.68
C ALA A 228 3.53 -11.01 10.34
N ASP A 229 2.56 -11.48 9.56
CA ASP A 229 1.30 -12.04 10.08
C ASP A 229 1.53 -13.28 10.97
N TYR A 230 2.45 -14.17 10.59
CA TYR A 230 2.82 -15.31 11.46
C TYR A 230 3.42 -14.87 12.79
N LEU A 231 4.23 -13.82 12.80
CA LEU A 231 4.79 -13.24 14.03
C LEU A 231 3.71 -12.65 14.93
N THR A 232 2.75 -11.91 14.35
CA THR A 232 1.61 -11.37 15.09
C THR A 232 0.83 -12.51 15.76
N LYS A 233 0.49 -13.57 15.00
CA LYS A 233 -0.25 -14.73 15.50
C LYS A 233 0.50 -15.49 16.59
N LEU A 234 1.81 -15.66 16.42
CA LEU A 234 2.67 -16.31 17.42
C LEU A 234 2.69 -15.51 18.73
N SER A 235 2.71 -14.18 18.65
CA SER A 235 2.76 -13.29 19.83
C SER A 235 1.43 -13.20 20.58
N GLN A 236 0.31 -13.40 19.88
CA GLN A 236 -1.04 -13.40 20.47
C GLN A 236 -1.40 -14.71 21.18
N LYS A 237 -0.60 -15.77 21.02
CA LYS A 237 -0.84 -17.01 21.75
C LYS A 237 -0.58 -16.83 23.25
N PRO A 238 -1.49 -17.30 24.12
CA PRO A 238 -1.20 -17.36 25.55
C PRO A 238 0.01 -18.28 25.75
N LYS A 239 1.05 -17.77 26.43
CA LYS A 239 2.17 -18.61 26.85
C LYS A 239 1.61 -19.72 27.74
N ALA A 240 1.81 -20.97 27.34
CA ALA A 240 1.49 -22.11 28.20
C ALA A 240 2.35 -21.99 29.46
N SER A 241 1.71 -21.63 30.56
CA SER A 241 2.26 -21.60 31.93
C SER A 241 2.48 -23.01 32.45
#